data_AF-A0A139R2S3-F1
#
_entry.id   AF-A0A139R2S3-F1
#
_cell.length_a   1.000
_cell.length_b   1.000
_cell.length_c   1.000
_cell.angle_alpha   90.00
_cell.angle_beta   90.00
_cell.angle_gamma   90.00
#
_symmetry.space_group_name_H-M   'P 1'
#
loop_
_entity.id
_entity.type
_entity.pdbx_description
1 polymer ?
#
loop_
_entity_poly.entity_id
_entity_poly.type
_entity_poly.pdbx_seq_one_letter_code
_entity_poly.pdbx_strand_id
1 'polypeptide(L)'
;MGGSILSQEHFQGGRHVLPLMKAPVEREVTLPAFPAVHAEILKWPMTTIRITAKVAADIVTASEFIRQVWATYSDERLDIHAISPTGEAQHTITPIARQVGDQFEMYLVLRDNGTSATYPDGIFHPHPDVQHIKQENIGLIEVMGLAILPARLQTELQEIANYLVGDQPLSAVAPSHRDWAAALRENATVTRENVMTVIRQAVADVFIRVLADAGVYKYDTAGREGLMRFIAHLTAAGKQ
;
A
#
# COMPACT_ATOMS: atom_id res chain seq x y z
N MET A 1 7.63 5.87 -11.67
CA MET A 1 8.54 4.81 -11.15
C MET A 1 9.89 5.45 -10.88
N GLY A 2 10.11 5.96 -9.66
CA GLY A 2 11.28 6.75 -9.30
C GLY A 2 12.17 6.06 -8.27
N GLY A 3 13.40 5.75 -8.70
CA GLY A 3 14.65 5.82 -7.93
C GLY A 3 14.72 5.29 -6.50
N SER A 4 14.99 3.99 -6.33
CA SER A 4 15.89 3.47 -5.28
C SER A 4 16.26 2.01 -5.56
N ILE A 5 16.78 1.73 -6.76
CA ILE A 5 17.14 0.36 -7.18
C ILE A 5 18.46 -0.12 -6.55
N LEU A 6 19.27 0.76 -5.94
CA LEU A 6 20.68 0.46 -5.70
C LEU A 6 21.03 -0.15 -4.32
N SER A 7 20.08 -0.28 -3.38
CA SER A 7 20.38 -0.86 -2.05
C SER A 7 19.45 -2.01 -1.62
N GLN A 8 18.50 -2.40 -2.46
CA GLN A 8 17.48 -3.42 -2.13
C GLN A 8 17.62 -4.72 -2.93
N GLU A 9 18.76 -4.94 -3.60
CA GLU A 9 19.06 -6.16 -4.36
C GLU A 9 18.85 -7.45 -3.53
N HIS A 10 19.10 -7.40 -2.21
CA HIS A 10 18.94 -8.56 -1.32
C HIS A 10 17.49 -9.09 -1.24
N PHE A 11 16.47 -8.23 -1.47
CA PHE A 11 15.06 -8.64 -1.43
C PHE A 11 14.56 -9.17 -2.78
N GLN A 12 15.21 -8.81 -3.88
CA GLN A 12 14.80 -9.19 -5.24
C GLN A 12 15.11 -10.66 -5.57
N GLY A 13 16.00 -11.30 -4.81
CA GLY A 13 16.32 -12.73 -4.96
C GLY A 13 15.27 -13.70 -4.42
N GLY A 14 14.11 -13.22 -3.94
CA GLY A 14 12.97 -14.06 -3.52
C GLY A 14 13.15 -14.84 -2.20
N ARG A 15 14.30 -14.71 -1.53
CA ARG A 15 14.60 -15.44 -0.28
C ARG A 15 13.95 -14.86 0.97
N HIS A 16 13.55 -13.58 0.93
CA HIS A 16 12.96 -12.92 2.08
C HIS A 16 11.43 -12.92 2.00
N VAL A 17 10.77 -13.35 3.09
CA VAL A 17 9.31 -13.35 3.19
C VAL A 17 8.83 -12.03 3.80
N LEU A 18 8.33 -11.14 2.95
CA LEU A 18 7.83 -9.82 3.35
C LEU A 18 6.41 -9.89 3.97
N PRO A 19 6.00 -8.89 4.76
CA PRO A 19 4.69 -8.87 5.44
C PRO A 19 3.49 -9.16 4.52
N LEU A 20 3.43 -8.56 3.32
CA LEU A 20 2.37 -8.83 2.35
C LEU A 20 2.24 -10.34 2.02
N MET A 21 3.35 -11.06 1.96
CA MET A 21 3.36 -12.49 1.64
C MET A 21 2.80 -13.38 2.77
N LYS A 22 2.62 -12.80 3.96
CA LYS A 22 2.02 -13.44 5.15
C LYS A 22 0.59 -12.93 5.39
N ALA A 23 0.10 -11.99 4.57
CA ALA A 23 -1.21 -11.41 4.74
C ALA A 23 -2.29 -12.51 4.64
N PRO A 24 -3.26 -12.54 5.56
CA PRO A 24 -4.31 -13.55 5.52
C PRO A 24 -5.24 -13.31 4.33
N VAL A 25 -5.86 -14.38 3.87
CA VAL A 25 -6.87 -14.34 2.81
C VAL A 25 -8.14 -13.70 3.38
N GLU A 26 -8.65 -12.69 2.68
CA GLU A 26 -9.95 -12.07 2.98
C GLU A 26 -11.08 -12.82 2.27
N ARG A 27 -10.87 -13.19 1.00
CA ARG A 27 -11.89 -13.83 0.16
C ARG A 27 -11.29 -14.52 -1.06
N GLU A 28 -11.90 -15.61 -1.52
CA GLU A 28 -11.60 -16.24 -2.81
C GLU A 28 -12.33 -15.55 -3.98
N VAL A 29 -11.68 -15.50 -5.14
CA VAL A 29 -12.20 -14.91 -6.38
C VAL A 29 -12.24 -15.98 -7.45
N THR A 30 -13.38 -16.08 -8.15
CA THR A 30 -13.48 -16.97 -9.31
C THR A 30 -13.09 -16.23 -10.59
N LEU A 31 -12.15 -16.81 -11.34
CA LEU A 31 -11.75 -16.38 -12.68
C LEU A 31 -12.18 -17.44 -13.71
N PRO A 32 -13.36 -17.35 -14.32
CA PRO A 32 -13.90 -18.42 -15.17
C PRO A 32 -13.02 -18.78 -16.38
N ALA A 33 -12.34 -17.78 -16.98
CA ALA A 33 -11.39 -17.97 -18.07
C ALA A 33 -10.11 -18.72 -17.66
N PHE A 34 -9.84 -18.85 -16.35
CA PHE A 34 -8.58 -19.37 -15.82
C PHE A 34 -8.83 -20.45 -14.75
N PRO A 35 -9.42 -21.61 -15.12
CA PRO A 35 -9.81 -22.64 -14.15
C PRO A 35 -8.62 -23.30 -13.41
N ALA A 36 -7.40 -23.19 -13.95
CA ALA A 36 -6.17 -23.67 -13.32
C ALA A 36 -5.53 -22.66 -12.34
N VAL A 37 -6.07 -21.44 -12.26
CA VAL A 37 -5.55 -20.35 -11.44
C VAL A 37 -6.44 -20.16 -10.21
N HIS A 38 -5.85 -20.31 -9.03
CA HIS A 38 -6.49 -19.91 -7.78
C HIS A 38 -6.32 -18.41 -7.59
N ALA A 39 -7.38 -17.68 -7.24
CA ALA A 39 -7.33 -16.23 -7.03
C ALA A 39 -7.96 -15.82 -5.70
N GLU A 40 -7.33 -14.90 -4.99
CA GLU A 40 -7.70 -14.48 -3.65
C GLU A 40 -7.50 -12.98 -3.45
N ILE A 41 -8.36 -12.36 -2.65
CA ILE A 41 -8.16 -11.04 -2.09
C ILE A 41 -7.44 -11.21 -0.76
N LEU A 42 -6.35 -10.46 -0.57
CA LEU A 42 -5.62 -10.44 0.69
C LEU A 42 -6.11 -9.32 1.60
N LYS A 43 -6.14 -9.60 2.91
CA LYS A 43 -6.36 -8.59 3.95
C LYS A 43 -5.09 -7.74 4.13
N TRP A 44 -4.87 -6.84 3.17
CA TRP A 44 -3.75 -5.91 3.10
C TRP A 44 -4.24 -4.47 2.84
N PRO A 45 -3.63 -3.41 3.42
CA PRO A 45 -4.12 -2.03 3.27
C PRO A 45 -4.29 -1.59 1.81
N MET A 46 -3.38 -1.99 0.94
CA MET A 46 -3.51 -1.81 -0.50
C MET A 46 -4.25 -3.00 -1.13
N THR A 47 -5.25 -2.72 -1.96
CA THR A 47 -6.05 -3.75 -2.63
C THR A 47 -5.14 -4.68 -3.44
N THR A 48 -5.08 -5.94 -3.01
CA THR A 48 -4.16 -6.93 -3.58
C THR A 48 -4.92 -8.20 -3.96
N ILE A 49 -4.79 -8.59 -5.22
CA ILE A 49 -5.27 -9.88 -5.74
C ILE A 49 -4.06 -10.81 -5.82
N ARG A 50 -4.03 -11.88 -5.04
CA ARG A 50 -3.05 -12.96 -5.19
C ARG A 50 -3.61 -13.99 -6.16
N ILE A 51 -2.80 -14.39 -7.13
CA ILE A 51 -3.08 -15.54 -7.97
C ILE A 51 -1.99 -16.60 -7.85
N THR A 52 -2.37 -17.87 -7.93
CA THR A 52 -1.49 -19.01 -7.74
C THR A 52 -1.78 -20.12 -8.75
N ALA A 53 -0.75 -20.69 -9.36
CA ALA A 53 -0.86 -21.81 -10.29
C ALA A 53 0.47 -22.58 -10.39
N LYS A 54 0.42 -23.82 -10.89
CA LYS A 54 1.63 -24.63 -11.11
C LYS A 54 2.40 -24.25 -12.38
N VAL A 55 1.72 -23.63 -13.35
CA VAL A 55 2.30 -23.27 -14.64
C VAL A 55 2.48 -21.76 -14.71
N ALA A 56 3.71 -21.32 -14.96
CA ALA A 56 4.02 -19.89 -15.04
C ALA A 56 3.24 -19.16 -16.15
N ALA A 57 2.96 -19.82 -17.27
CA ALA A 57 2.16 -19.26 -18.36
C ALA A 57 0.74 -18.90 -17.89
N ASP A 58 0.11 -19.73 -17.07
CA ASP A 58 -1.24 -19.47 -16.53
C ASP A 58 -1.24 -18.22 -15.64
N ILE A 59 -0.20 -18.04 -14.81
CA ILE A 59 -0.01 -16.83 -14.02
C ILE A 59 0.13 -15.60 -14.90
N VAL A 60 0.95 -15.67 -15.95
CA VAL A 60 1.20 -14.53 -16.86
C VAL A 60 -0.10 -14.12 -17.56
N THR A 61 -0.83 -15.07 -18.14
CA THR A 61 -2.06 -14.76 -18.88
C THR A 61 -3.17 -14.25 -17.95
N ALA A 62 -3.35 -14.85 -16.77
CA ALA A 62 -4.32 -14.37 -15.79
C ALA A 62 -3.96 -12.98 -15.22
N SER A 63 -2.66 -12.72 -14.98
CA SER A 63 -2.18 -11.41 -14.55
C SER A 63 -2.47 -10.33 -15.58
N GLU A 64 -2.20 -10.62 -16.85
CA GLU A 64 -2.45 -9.69 -17.95
C GLU A 64 -3.94 -9.42 -18.13
N PHE A 65 -4.78 -10.44 -18.02
CA PHE A 65 -6.24 -10.27 -18.02
C PHE A 65 -6.71 -9.33 -16.90
N ILE A 66 -6.28 -9.57 -15.64
CA ILE A 66 -6.62 -8.71 -14.51
C ILE A 66 -6.13 -7.28 -14.75
N ARG A 67 -4.91 -7.11 -15.27
CA ARG A 67 -4.33 -5.80 -15.59
C ARG A 67 -5.16 -5.05 -16.63
N GLN A 68 -5.58 -5.72 -17.71
CA GLN A 68 -6.36 -5.11 -18.80
C GLN A 68 -7.76 -4.69 -18.32
N VAL A 69 -8.42 -5.57 -17.55
CA VAL A 69 -9.73 -5.24 -16.96
C VAL A 69 -9.59 -4.08 -15.98
N TRP A 70 -8.56 -4.10 -15.11
CA TRP A 70 -8.31 -2.98 -14.20
C TRP A 70 -8.05 -1.69 -14.98
N ALA A 71 -7.21 -1.71 -16.01
CA ALA A 71 -6.80 -0.53 -16.78
C ALA A 71 -7.96 0.23 -17.46
N THR A 72 -9.13 -0.38 -17.59
CA THR A 72 -10.30 0.21 -18.24
C THR A 72 -11.50 0.39 -17.30
N TYR A 73 -11.37 -0.04 -16.05
CA TYR A 73 -12.46 0.02 -15.08
C TYR A 73 -12.57 1.39 -14.42
N SER A 74 -13.81 1.88 -14.28
CA SER A 74 -14.13 3.10 -13.54
C SER A 74 -15.29 2.83 -12.57
N ASP A 75 -15.25 3.48 -11.40
CA ASP A 75 -16.35 3.53 -10.43
C ASP A 75 -16.42 4.94 -9.84
N GLU A 76 -17.27 5.77 -10.42
CA GLU A 76 -17.47 7.18 -10.02
C GLU A 76 -17.88 7.33 -8.55
N ARG A 77 -18.45 6.29 -7.93
CA ARG A 77 -18.85 6.33 -6.52
C ARG A 77 -17.67 6.43 -5.56
N LEU A 78 -16.47 6.07 -6.03
CA LEU A 78 -15.23 6.03 -5.27
C LEU A 78 -14.13 6.89 -5.92
N ASP A 79 -14.50 7.77 -6.85
CA ASP A 79 -13.55 8.59 -7.64
C ASP A 79 -12.48 7.76 -8.38
N ILE A 80 -12.82 6.53 -8.77
CA ILE A 80 -11.97 5.64 -9.56
C ILE A 80 -12.25 5.88 -11.04
N HIS A 81 -11.29 6.43 -11.77
CA HIS A 81 -11.44 6.76 -13.19
C HIS A 81 -10.29 6.20 -14.01
N ALA A 82 -10.56 5.30 -14.96
CA ALA A 82 -9.53 4.72 -15.82
C ALA A 82 -8.75 5.77 -16.64
N ILE A 83 -9.44 6.84 -17.05
CA ILE A 83 -8.91 7.92 -17.89
C ILE A 83 -9.20 9.26 -17.20
N SER A 84 -8.21 10.14 -17.13
CA SER A 84 -8.36 11.50 -16.58
C SER A 84 -9.18 12.42 -17.51
N PRO A 85 -9.61 13.59 -17.04
CA PRO A 85 -10.18 14.62 -17.90
C PRO A 85 -9.28 15.07 -19.06
N THR A 86 -7.95 14.87 -18.95
CA THR A 86 -6.96 15.19 -19.99
C THR A 86 -6.66 14.01 -20.93
N GLY A 87 -7.30 12.85 -20.73
CA GLY A 87 -7.13 11.67 -21.60
C GLY A 87 -6.00 10.73 -21.17
N GLU A 88 -5.42 10.91 -19.99
CA GLU A 88 -4.31 10.09 -19.49
C GLU A 88 -4.81 8.87 -18.72
N ALA A 89 -4.23 7.69 -18.97
CA ALA A 89 -4.52 6.49 -18.21
C ALA A 89 -4.04 6.62 -16.76
N GLN A 90 -4.93 6.36 -15.81
CA GLN A 90 -4.67 6.51 -14.37
C GLN A 90 -4.22 5.21 -13.71
N HIS A 91 -4.68 4.08 -14.26
CA HIS A 91 -4.58 2.78 -13.61
C HIS A 91 -3.32 2.03 -13.97
N THR A 92 -2.74 1.36 -12.97
CA THR A 92 -1.67 0.39 -13.16
C THR A 92 -1.73 -0.68 -12.08
N ILE A 93 -0.81 -1.64 -12.13
CA ILE A 93 -0.63 -2.64 -11.09
C ILE A 93 0.83 -2.64 -10.64
N THR A 94 1.08 -3.02 -9.39
CA THR A 94 2.41 -3.43 -8.93
C THR A 94 2.44 -4.96 -8.87
N PRO A 95 2.99 -5.65 -9.90
CA PRO A 95 3.10 -7.09 -9.90
C PRO A 95 4.31 -7.54 -9.07
N ILE A 96 4.11 -8.52 -8.21
CA ILE A 96 5.15 -9.16 -7.40
C ILE A 96 5.06 -10.66 -7.63
N ALA A 97 6.07 -11.22 -8.31
CA ALA A 97 6.14 -12.64 -8.56
C ALA A 97 7.03 -13.34 -7.52
N ARG A 98 6.64 -14.55 -7.12
CA ARG A 98 7.53 -15.48 -6.41
C ARG A 98 7.18 -16.93 -6.72
N GLN A 99 8.12 -17.84 -6.45
CA GLN A 99 7.86 -19.27 -6.48
C GLN A 99 7.87 -19.81 -5.05
N VAL A 100 6.86 -20.62 -4.71
CA VAL A 100 6.72 -21.29 -3.41
C VAL A 100 6.54 -22.78 -3.66
N GLY A 101 7.58 -23.57 -3.38
CA GLY A 101 7.59 -24.99 -3.74
C GLY A 101 7.44 -25.20 -5.25
N ASP A 102 6.42 -25.95 -5.65
CA ASP A 102 6.08 -26.24 -7.05
C ASP A 102 5.06 -25.24 -7.65
N GLN A 103 4.71 -24.18 -6.94
CA GLN A 103 3.71 -23.20 -7.37
C GLN A 103 4.32 -21.82 -7.61
N PHE A 104 3.76 -21.13 -8.59
CA PHE A 104 4.03 -19.72 -8.86
C PHE A 104 2.92 -18.89 -8.21
N GLU A 105 3.30 -17.84 -7.51
CA GLU A 105 2.40 -16.84 -6.95
C GLU A 105 2.68 -15.48 -7.60
N MET A 106 1.62 -14.75 -7.91
CA MET A 106 1.68 -13.34 -8.30
C MET A 106 0.76 -12.52 -7.41
N TYR A 107 1.29 -11.47 -6.81
CA TYR A 107 0.52 -10.47 -6.07
C TYR A 107 0.33 -9.27 -6.99
N LEU A 108 -0.93 -8.98 -7.32
CA LEU A 108 -1.33 -7.89 -8.19
C LEU A 108 -1.93 -6.81 -7.31
N VAL A 109 -1.11 -5.82 -6.93
CA VAL A 109 -1.57 -4.68 -6.14
C VAL A 109 -2.13 -3.63 -7.09
N LEU A 110 -3.42 -3.32 -6.95
CA LEU A 110 -4.08 -2.31 -7.79
C LEU A 110 -3.59 -0.91 -7.42
N ARG A 111 -3.38 -0.09 -8.45
CA ARG A 111 -2.91 1.30 -8.32
C ARG A 111 -3.75 2.20 -9.22
N ASP A 112 -3.94 3.42 -8.75
CA ASP A 112 -4.66 4.49 -9.41
C ASP A 112 -3.91 5.79 -9.06
N ASN A 113 -3.64 6.63 -10.06
CA ASN A 113 -2.93 7.90 -9.90
C ASN A 113 -3.87 9.12 -9.98
N GLY A 114 -5.18 8.89 -9.92
CA GLY A 114 -6.22 9.90 -9.98
C GLY A 114 -6.01 10.98 -8.93
N THR A 115 -6.23 12.22 -9.33
CA THR A 115 -6.14 13.40 -8.47
C THR A 115 -7.49 14.09 -8.38
N SER A 116 -7.68 14.91 -7.35
CA SER A 116 -8.86 15.75 -7.21
C SER A 116 -8.48 17.13 -6.68
N ALA A 117 -9.43 18.07 -6.67
CA ALA A 117 -9.21 19.38 -6.06
C ALA A 117 -8.88 19.27 -4.55
N THR A 118 -9.42 18.26 -3.88
CA THR A 118 -9.15 17.96 -2.47
C THR A 118 -7.79 17.29 -2.28
N TYR A 119 -7.42 16.40 -3.21
CA TYR A 119 -6.17 15.64 -3.17
C TYR A 119 -5.35 15.87 -4.45
N PRO A 120 -4.66 17.01 -4.56
CA PRO A 120 -3.88 17.35 -5.75
C PRO A 120 -2.66 16.43 -5.94
N ASP A 121 -2.12 15.88 -4.85
CA ASP A 121 -1.01 14.92 -4.88
C ASP A 121 -1.47 13.48 -5.22
N GLY A 122 -2.78 13.23 -5.24
CA GLY A 122 -3.38 11.92 -5.53
C GLY A 122 -4.44 11.51 -4.52
N ILE A 123 -5.59 11.03 -5.01
CA ILE A 123 -6.67 10.44 -4.21
C ILE A 123 -6.17 9.18 -3.49
N PHE A 124 -5.32 8.41 -4.18
CA PHE A 124 -4.74 7.14 -3.71
C PHE A 124 -3.23 7.29 -3.40
N HIS A 125 -2.89 8.32 -2.63
CA HIS A 125 -1.54 8.69 -2.20
C HIS A 125 -1.56 9.13 -0.72
N PRO A 126 -0.45 9.10 0.04
CA PRO A 126 -0.40 9.70 1.38
C PRO A 126 -1.03 11.09 1.47
N HIS A 127 -2.01 11.22 2.36
CA HIS A 127 -2.74 12.48 2.57
C HIS A 127 -1.95 13.42 3.50
N PRO A 128 -2.24 14.74 3.47
CA PRO A 128 -1.43 15.76 4.14
C PRO A 128 -1.13 15.49 5.62
N ASP A 129 -2.03 14.85 6.35
CA ASP A 129 -1.89 14.52 7.77
C ASP A 129 -0.80 13.49 8.06
N VAL A 130 -0.38 12.68 7.09
CA VAL A 130 0.67 11.65 7.24
C VAL A 130 1.95 11.95 6.46
N GLN A 131 1.96 13.00 5.63
CA GLN A 131 3.09 13.40 4.79
C GLN A 131 4.34 13.82 5.60
N HIS A 132 4.18 14.19 6.87
CA HIS A 132 5.31 14.46 7.76
C HIS A 132 6.23 13.24 7.95
N ILE A 133 5.69 12.01 7.86
CA ILE A 133 6.47 10.76 7.84
C ILE A 133 6.81 10.35 6.41
N LYS A 134 5.83 10.29 5.51
CA LYS A 134 6.02 9.80 4.14
C LYS A 134 5.17 10.59 3.15
N GLN A 135 5.82 11.43 2.35
CA GLN A 135 5.18 12.19 1.29
C GLN A 135 5.46 11.61 -0.10
N GLU A 136 6.58 10.92 -0.28
CA GLU A 136 6.98 10.38 -1.57
C GLU A 136 6.10 9.19 -1.98
N ASN A 137 6.14 8.86 -3.27
CA ASN A 137 5.44 7.71 -3.82
C ASN A 137 5.76 6.41 -3.09
N ILE A 138 4.75 5.57 -2.87
CA ILE A 138 4.89 4.24 -2.27
C ILE A 138 5.50 3.28 -3.29
N GLY A 139 6.75 2.90 -3.07
CA GLY A 139 7.53 1.97 -3.88
C GLY A 139 7.25 0.50 -3.55
N LEU A 140 7.87 -0.40 -4.31
CA LEU A 140 7.61 -1.84 -4.26
C LEU A 140 7.75 -2.45 -2.86
N ILE A 141 8.86 -2.18 -2.17
CA ILE A 141 9.15 -2.78 -0.86
C ILE A 141 8.24 -2.21 0.24
N GLU A 142 7.80 -0.97 0.09
CA GLU A 142 6.81 -0.32 0.95
C GLU A 142 5.43 -0.93 0.76
N VAL A 143 5.01 -1.16 -0.49
CA VAL A 143 3.80 -1.93 -0.82
C VAL A 143 3.81 -3.30 -0.14
N MET A 144 4.99 -3.93 -0.07
CA MET A 144 5.16 -5.25 0.55
C MET A 144 5.25 -5.21 2.08
N GLY A 145 5.23 -4.02 2.69
CA GLY A 145 5.13 -3.83 4.14
C GLY A 145 6.42 -3.44 4.85
N LEU A 146 7.48 -3.06 4.12
CA LEU A 146 8.71 -2.55 4.73
C LEU A 146 8.88 -1.06 4.41
N ALA A 147 8.71 -0.21 5.43
CA ALA A 147 8.82 1.23 5.29
C ALA A 147 10.24 1.68 4.94
N ILE A 148 10.36 2.52 3.91
CA ILE A 148 11.60 3.23 3.57
C ILE A 148 11.38 4.69 3.92
N LEU A 149 11.97 5.09 5.03
CA LEU A 149 11.78 6.40 5.61
C LEU A 149 12.82 7.40 5.05
N PRO A 150 12.43 8.67 4.79
CA PRO A 150 13.37 9.74 4.44
C PRO A 150 14.51 9.88 5.46
N ALA A 151 15.74 10.12 5.00
CA ALA A 151 16.92 10.24 5.88
C ALA A 151 16.77 11.33 6.96
N ARG A 152 16.03 12.42 6.66
CA ARG A 152 15.70 13.49 7.62
C ARG A 152 15.02 12.98 8.89
N LEU A 153 14.22 11.92 8.79
CA LEU A 153 13.48 11.37 9.93
C LEU A 153 14.39 10.82 11.01
N GLN A 154 15.64 10.46 10.70
CA GLN A 154 16.56 9.99 11.74
C GLN A 154 16.78 11.07 12.81
N THR A 155 17.04 12.30 12.40
CA THR A 155 17.23 13.43 13.31
C THR A 155 15.91 13.88 13.92
N GLU A 156 14.87 14.02 13.10
CA GLU A 156 13.56 14.51 13.55
C GLU A 156 12.90 13.57 14.58
N LEU A 157 13.02 12.25 14.42
CA LEU A 157 12.50 11.28 15.41
C LEU A 157 13.30 11.32 16.72
N GLN A 158 14.59 11.63 16.67
CA GLN A 158 15.40 11.84 17.88
C GLN A 158 14.97 13.11 18.63
N GLU A 159 14.61 14.18 17.90
CA GLU A 159 14.05 15.39 18.52
C GLU A 159 12.74 15.09 19.26
N ILE A 160 11.86 14.29 18.64
CA ILE A 160 10.63 13.84 19.28
C ILE A 160 10.95 13.02 20.52
N ALA A 161 11.92 12.10 20.45
CA ALA A 161 12.32 11.29 21.59
C ALA A 161 12.75 12.14 22.79
N ASN A 162 13.64 13.11 22.55
CA ASN A 162 14.12 14.03 23.58
C ASN A 162 12.97 14.87 24.18
N TYR A 163 12.01 15.30 23.37
CA TYR A 163 10.84 16.04 23.84
C TYR A 163 9.95 15.17 24.73
N LEU A 164 9.68 13.92 24.33
CA LEU A 164 8.80 13.01 25.06
C LEU A 164 9.33 12.65 26.44
N VAL A 165 10.66 12.54 26.61
CA VAL A 165 11.30 12.27 27.90
C VAL A 165 11.62 13.52 28.72
N GLY A 166 11.30 14.71 28.19
CA GLY A 166 11.46 15.99 28.88
C GLY A 166 12.86 16.61 28.81
N ASP A 167 13.74 16.10 27.95
CA ASP A 167 15.11 16.63 27.77
C ASP A 167 15.13 17.91 26.91
N GLN A 168 14.06 18.20 26.16
CA GLN A 168 13.91 19.45 25.41
C GLN A 168 12.45 19.92 25.28
N PRO A 169 12.20 21.22 25.02
CA PRO A 169 10.85 21.74 24.79
C PRO A 169 10.31 21.38 23.41
N LEU A 170 8.98 21.44 23.24
CA LEU A 170 8.30 21.16 21.97
C LEU A 170 8.79 22.07 20.82
N SER A 171 9.23 23.29 21.14
CA SER A 171 9.75 24.24 20.15
C SER A 171 11.01 23.74 19.42
N ALA A 172 11.75 22.80 20.02
CA ALA A 172 12.93 22.18 19.43
C ALA A 172 12.58 21.05 18.43
N VAL A 173 11.34 20.56 18.44
CA VAL A 173 10.85 19.58 17.46
C VAL A 173 10.54 20.30 16.14
N ALA A 174 10.93 19.71 15.02
CA ALA A 174 10.60 20.23 13.69
C ALA A 174 9.09 20.55 13.55
N PRO A 175 8.72 21.69 12.93
CA PRO A 175 7.32 22.17 12.94
C PRO A 175 6.28 21.15 12.47
N SER A 176 6.60 20.35 11.45
CA SER A 176 5.72 19.32 10.88
C SER A 176 5.38 18.18 11.85
N HIS A 177 6.14 18.00 12.93
CA HIS A 177 5.94 16.91 13.90
C HIS A 177 5.37 17.38 15.23
N ARG A 178 5.21 18.70 15.47
CA ARG A 178 4.88 19.22 16.80
C ARG A 178 3.53 18.73 17.31
N ASP A 179 2.51 18.79 16.47
CA ASP A 179 1.16 18.35 16.83
C ASP A 179 1.14 16.84 17.11
N TRP A 180 1.83 16.05 16.28
CA TRP A 180 1.98 14.62 16.47
C TRP A 180 2.76 14.27 17.75
N ALA A 181 3.87 14.96 18.02
CA ALA A 181 4.68 14.76 19.22
C ALA A 181 3.90 15.12 20.50
N ALA A 182 3.14 16.22 20.48
CA ALA A 182 2.27 16.61 21.59
C ALA A 182 1.21 15.53 21.85
N ALA A 183 0.55 15.05 20.80
CA ALA A 183 -0.43 13.96 20.92
C ALA A 183 0.19 12.67 21.45
N LEU A 184 1.42 12.31 21.06
CA LEU A 184 2.12 11.14 21.60
C LEU A 184 2.40 11.27 23.10
N ARG A 185 2.74 12.47 23.55
CA ARG A 185 3.01 12.74 24.97
C ARG A 185 1.76 12.61 25.84
N GLU A 186 0.60 12.97 25.31
CA GLU A 186 -0.68 12.86 26.01
C GLU A 186 -1.20 11.41 26.07
N ASN A 187 -0.95 10.63 25.01
CA ASN A 187 -1.57 9.32 24.83
C ASN A 187 -0.71 8.12 25.28
N ALA A 188 0.57 8.34 25.62
CA ALA A 188 1.47 7.27 26.01
C ALA A 188 2.28 7.61 27.27
N THR A 189 2.49 6.61 28.14
CA THR A 189 3.49 6.73 29.21
C THR A 189 4.88 6.51 28.62
N VAL A 190 5.62 7.60 28.44
CA VAL A 190 6.96 7.57 27.85
C VAL A 190 8.04 7.70 28.91
N THR A 191 9.04 6.82 28.84
CA THR A 191 10.26 6.82 29.66
C THR A 191 11.48 6.77 28.74
N ARG A 192 12.68 7.03 29.29
CA ARG A 192 13.92 6.95 28.52
C ARG A 192 14.18 5.55 27.97
N GLU A 193 13.70 4.52 28.66
CA GLU A 193 13.86 3.12 28.29
C GLU A 193 12.91 2.71 27.16
N ASN A 194 11.71 3.31 27.09
CA ASN A 194 10.67 2.88 26.14
C ASN A 194 10.45 3.84 24.95
N VAL A 195 11.00 5.06 24.99
CA VAL A 195 10.68 6.13 24.03
C VAL A 195 10.88 5.72 22.57
N MET A 196 11.99 5.05 22.24
CA MET A 196 12.25 4.61 20.88
C MET A 196 11.33 3.47 20.43
N THR A 197 10.75 2.72 21.36
CA THR A 197 9.73 1.69 21.05
C THR A 197 8.39 2.35 20.77
N VAL A 198 8.00 3.34 21.59
CA VAL A 198 6.78 4.13 21.39
C VAL A 198 6.82 4.84 20.04
N ILE A 199 7.93 5.52 19.73
CA ILE A 199 8.11 6.21 18.45
C ILE A 199 8.05 5.22 17.28
N ARG A 200 8.73 4.07 17.38
CA ARG A 200 8.68 3.05 16.31
C ARG A 200 7.27 2.54 16.05
N GLN A 201 6.48 2.30 17.11
CA GLN A 201 5.09 1.90 16.95
C GLN A 201 4.25 3.02 16.32
N ALA A 202 4.41 4.25 16.80
CA ALA A 202 3.68 5.40 16.26
C ALA A 202 4.01 5.65 14.76
N VAL A 203 5.27 5.51 14.36
CA VAL A 203 5.68 5.56 12.95
C VAL A 203 5.03 4.42 12.15
N ALA A 204 4.97 3.20 12.72
CA ALA A 204 4.30 2.08 12.06
C ALA A 204 2.80 2.34 11.87
N ASP A 205 2.13 2.95 12.85
CA ASP A 205 0.71 3.29 12.78
C ASP A 205 0.45 4.34 11.68
N VAL A 206 1.29 5.37 11.59
CA VAL A 206 1.24 6.35 10.49
C VAL A 206 1.52 5.68 9.14
N PHE A 207 2.46 4.74 9.08
CA PHE A 207 2.78 4.03 7.84
C PHE A 207 1.64 3.09 7.38
N ILE A 208 0.91 2.47 8.31
CA ILE A 208 -0.30 1.71 7.98
C ILE A 208 -1.33 2.65 7.34
N ARG A 209 -1.51 3.86 7.90
CA ARG A 209 -2.41 4.85 7.32
C ARG A 209 -1.96 5.30 5.92
N VAL A 210 -0.67 5.55 5.74
CA VAL A 210 -0.05 5.82 4.42
C VAL A 210 -0.40 4.74 3.39
N LEU A 211 -0.28 3.46 3.74
CA LEU A 211 -0.65 2.37 2.83
C LEU A 211 -2.17 2.29 2.59
N ALA A 212 -2.99 2.62 3.59
CA ALA A 212 -4.44 2.66 3.45
C ALA A 212 -4.89 3.83 2.56
N ASP A 213 -4.24 4.99 2.65
CA ASP A 213 -4.46 6.13 1.76
C ASP A 213 -4.05 5.79 0.33
N ALA A 214 -2.98 5.00 0.15
CA ALA A 214 -2.56 4.51 -1.17
C ALA A 214 -3.44 3.37 -1.73
N GLY A 215 -4.27 2.73 -0.90
CA GLY A 215 -5.15 1.64 -1.33
C GLY A 215 -6.36 2.13 -2.11
N VAL A 216 -6.67 1.52 -3.25
CA VAL A 216 -7.80 1.93 -4.10
C VAL A 216 -9.16 1.70 -3.42
N TYR A 217 -9.39 0.50 -2.89
CA TYR A 217 -10.62 0.19 -2.16
C TYR A 217 -10.38 0.25 -0.65
N LYS A 218 -10.90 1.29 -0.02
CA LYS A 218 -10.74 1.54 1.43
C LYS A 218 -11.37 0.44 2.28
N TYR A 219 -10.89 0.32 3.52
CA TYR A 219 -11.41 -0.61 4.53
C TYR A 219 -12.65 -0.06 5.25
N ASP A 220 -13.58 0.49 4.47
CA ASP A 220 -14.89 0.94 4.91
C ASP A 220 -15.98 0.25 4.08
N THR A 221 -17.24 0.53 4.40
CA THR A 221 -18.39 -0.06 3.70
C THR A 221 -18.37 0.24 2.20
N ALA A 222 -18.10 1.49 1.81
CA ALA A 222 -18.14 1.93 0.41
C ALA A 222 -17.03 1.27 -0.43
N GLY A 223 -15.80 1.21 0.11
CA GLY A 223 -14.67 0.56 -0.52
C GLY A 223 -14.89 -0.94 -0.67
N ARG A 224 -15.48 -1.61 0.34
CA ARG A 224 -15.78 -3.05 0.26
C ARG A 224 -16.87 -3.38 -0.75
N GLU A 225 -17.92 -2.56 -0.81
CA GLU A 225 -18.95 -2.70 -1.85
C GLU A 225 -18.37 -2.43 -3.26
N GLY A 226 -17.50 -1.43 -3.40
CA GLY A 226 -16.80 -1.14 -4.66
C GLY A 226 -15.90 -2.28 -5.12
N LEU A 227 -15.13 -2.85 -4.20
CA LEU A 227 -14.29 -4.01 -4.51
C LEU A 227 -15.15 -5.16 -5.03
N MET A 228 -16.30 -5.42 -4.41
CA MET A 228 -17.21 -6.46 -4.87
C MET A 228 -17.80 -6.18 -6.26
N ARG A 229 -18.08 -4.91 -6.60
CA ARG A 229 -18.49 -4.53 -7.96
C ARG A 229 -17.38 -4.80 -8.98
N PHE A 230 -16.14 -4.45 -8.65
CA PHE A 230 -15.00 -4.73 -9.52
C PHE A 230 -14.78 -6.23 -9.71
N ILE A 231 -14.85 -7.03 -8.64
CA ILE A 231 -14.73 -8.49 -8.74
C ILE A 231 -15.85 -9.08 -9.60
N ALA A 232 -17.10 -8.62 -9.44
CA ALA A 232 -18.21 -9.07 -10.29
C ALA A 232 -17.96 -8.72 -11.77
N HIS A 233 -17.43 -7.52 -12.05
CA HIS A 233 -17.06 -7.09 -13.40
C HIS A 233 -15.93 -7.96 -13.98
N LEU A 234 -14.87 -8.22 -13.20
CA LEU A 234 -13.75 -9.09 -13.56
C LEU A 234 -14.22 -10.52 -13.89
N THR A 235 -15.09 -11.10 -13.06
CA THR A 235 -15.66 -12.43 -13.31
C THR A 235 -16.54 -12.45 -14.56
N ALA A 236 -17.30 -11.37 -14.84
CA ALA A 236 -18.13 -11.28 -16.04
C ALA A 236 -17.29 -11.15 -17.32
N ALA A 237 -16.22 -10.35 -17.29
CA ALA A 237 -15.30 -10.17 -18.42
C ALA A 237 -14.62 -11.49 -18.84
N GLY A 238 -14.36 -12.40 -17.89
CA GLY A 238 -13.75 -13.70 -18.17
C GLY A 238 -14.72 -14.77 -18.71
N LYS A 239 -16.00 -14.43 -18.94
CA LYS A 239 -16.99 -15.33 -19.57
C LYS A 239 -17.23 -15.01 -21.05
N GLN A 240 -16.76 -13.85 -21.51
CA GLN A 240 -16.88 -13.40 -22.89
C GLN A 240 -15.72 -13.96 -23.73
#